data_AF-A0A7S0BR75-F1
#
_entry.id   AF-A0A7S0BR75-F1
#
_cell.length_a   1.000
_cell.length_b   1.000
_cell.length_c   1.000
_cell.angle_alpha   90.00
_cell.angle_beta   90.00
_cell.angle_gamma   90.00
#
_symmetry.space_group_name_H-M   'P 1'
#
loop_
_entity.id
_entity.type
_entity.pdbx_description
1 polymer ?
#
loop_
_entity_poly.entity_id
_entity_poly.type
_entity_poly.pdbx_seq_one_letter_code
_entity_poly.pdbx_strand_id
1 'polypeptide(L)'
;HQKRRDYACAECGKNFTQIGHLNEHMNVYHQGKKVPTCTLCGKKFGNKSKLNRHVATVHENRRNFQCTVCHGMYKEKSYLKQHVINQHGAKSLKGEGES
;
A
#
# COMPACT_ATOMS: atom_id res chain seq x y z
N HIS A 1 17.53 -0.19 14.94
CA HIS A 1 16.70 -1.38 14.65
C HIS A 1 17.11 -2.01 13.33
N GLN A 2 17.91 -3.08 13.36
CA GLN A 2 18.19 -3.89 12.18
C GLN A 2 16.90 -4.67 11.88
N LYS A 3 16.14 -4.26 10.85
CA LYS A 3 15.01 -5.07 10.36
C LYS A 3 15.63 -6.34 9.79
N ARG A 4 15.65 -7.40 10.58
CA ARG A 4 16.07 -8.71 10.07
C ARG A 4 15.11 -9.06 8.94
N ARG A 5 15.67 -9.25 7.74
CA ARG A 5 14.92 -9.71 6.57
C ARG A 5 15.00 -11.22 6.60
N ASP A 6 14.24 -11.82 7.50
CA ASP A 6 14.34 -13.25 7.82
C ASP A 6 13.74 -14.15 6.72
N TYR A 7 12.94 -13.59 5.81
CA TYR A 7 12.21 -14.36 4.82
C TYR A 7 12.81 -14.16 3.42
N ALA A 8 13.63 -15.11 2.98
CA ALA A 8 14.21 -15.11 1.64
C ALA A 8 13.40 -15.98 0.66
N CYS A 9 13.24 -15.50 -0.57
CA CYS A 9 12.74 -16.29 -1.67
C CYS A 9 13.79 -17.29 -2.11
N ALA A 10 13.46 -18.58 -2.09
CA ALA A 10 14.37 -19.64 -2.51
C ALA A 10 14.67 -19.62 -4.02
N GLU A 11 13.76 -19.07 -4.84
CA GLU A 11 13.90 -19.08 -6.31
C GLU A 11 14.75 -17.91 -6.85
N CYS A 12 14.65 -16.73 -6.24
CA CYS A 12 15.37 -15.53 -6.72
C CYS A 12 16.21 -14.82 -5.64
N GLY A 13 16.30 -15.37 -4.42
CA GLY A 13 17.11 -14.83 -3.33
C GLY A 13 16.60 -13.53 -2.71
N LYS A 14 15.46 -13.00 -3.18
CA LYS A 14 14.90 -11.74 -2.68
C LYS A 14 14.47 -11.85 -1.22
N ASN A 15 14.82 -10.86 -0.42
CA ASN A 15 14.58 -10.88 1.02
C ASN A 15 13.44 -9.93 1.43
N PHE A 16 12.61 -10.42 2.34
CA PHE A 16 11.40 -9.76 2.84
C PHE A 16 11.43 -9.69 4.36
N THR A 17 10.82 -8.65 4.91
CA THR A 17 10.70 -8.45 6.37
C THR A 17 9.51 -9.17 6.99
N GLN A 18 8.61 -9.73 6.16
CA GLN A 18 7.38 -10.40 6.61
C GLN A 18 7.09 -11.58 5.69
N ILE A 19 6.71 -12.71 6.28
CA ILE A 19 6.36 -13.92 5.53
C ILE A 19 5.19 -13.71 4.56
N GLY A 20 4.22 -12.86 4.92
CA GLY A 20 3.09 -12.52 4.03
C GLY A 20 3.53 -11.84 2.72
N HIS A 21 4.58 -11.00 2.78
CA HIS A 21 5.14 -10.38 1.57
C HIS A 21 5.93 -11.37 0.72
N LEU A 22 6.66 -12.30 1.35
CA LEU A 22 7.31 -13.40 0.64
C LEU A 22 6.26 -14.27 -0.08
N ASN A 23 5.18 -14.66 0.60
CA ASN A 23 4.10 -15.46 0.00
C ASN A 23 3.42 -14.74 -1.16
N GLU A 24 3.12 -13.45 -1.02
CA GLU A 24 2.61 -12.63 -2.12
C GLU A 24 3.58 -12.63 -3.31
N HIS A 25 4.87 -12.43 -3.06
CA HIS A 25 5.89 -12.47 -4.09
C HIS A 25 5.95 -13.84 -4.79
N MET A 26 5.99 -14.93 -4.03
CA MET A 26 5.97 -16.28 -4.57
C MET A 26 4.74 -16.53 -5.44
N ASN A 27 3.55 -16.14 -4.96
CA ASN A 27 2.30 -16.31 -5.70
C ASN A 27 2.28 -15.51 -7.02
N VAL A 28 2.78 -14.27 -7.00
CA VAL A 28 2.73 -13.34 -8.15
C VAL A 28 3.76 -13.69 -9.21
N TYR A 29 4.99 -14.03 -8.81
CA TYR A 29 6.14 -14.12 -9.71
C TYR A 29 6.62 -15.55 -9.99
N HIS A 30 6.41 -16.49 -9.07
CA HIS A 30 7.00 -17.84 -9.16
C HIS A 30 5.94 -18.93 -9.39
N GLN A 31 4.87 -18.96 -8.60
CA GLN A 31 3.84 -20.00 -8.65
C GLN A 31 2.77 -19.76 -9.73
N GLY A 32 2.83 -18.62 -10.43
CA GLY A 32 1.88 -18.29 -11.49
C GLY A 32 0.42 -18.27 -11.04
N LYS A 33 0.14 -18.08 -9.74
CA LYS A 33 -1.23 -18.05 -9.24
C LYS A 33 -1.99 -16.91 -9.90
N LYS A 34 -3.28 -17.10 -10.16
CA LYS A 34 -4.16 -16.07 -10.70
C LYS A 34 -4.34 -14.96 -9.67
N VAL A 35 -3.47 -13.97 -9.75
CA VAL A 35 -3.45 -12.81 -8.87
C VAL A 35 -4.25 -11.66 -9.48
N PRO A 36 -4.88 -10.82 -8.64
CA PRO A 36 -5.51 -9.59 -9.09
C PRO A 36 -4.55 -8.76 -9.95
N THR A 37 -4.97 -8.45 -11.17
CA THR A 37 -4.18 -7.72 -12.15
C THR A 37 -4.92 -6.46 -12.55
N CYS A 38 -4.23 -5.33 -12.58
CA CYS A 38 -4.79 -4.07 -13.05
C CYS A 38 -5.02 -4.18 -14.56
N THR A 39 -6.27 -3.98 -14.99
CA THR A 39 -6.63 -4.01 -16.41
C THR A 39 -6.11 -2.80 -17.18
N LEU A 40 -5.81 -1.69 -16.48
CA LEU A 40 -5.33 -0.44 -17.09
C LEU A 40 -3.83 -0.44 -17.38
N CYS A 41 -3.02 -1.12 -16.57
CA CYS A 41 -1.55 -1.13 -16.72
C CYS A 41 -0.89 -2.51 -16.62
N GLY A 42 -1.67 -3.59 -16.46
CA GLY A 42 -1.15 -4.96 -16.36
C GLY A 42 -0.44 -5.30 -15.06
N LYS A 43 -0.37 -4.39 -14.08
CA LYS A 43 0.35 -4.60 -12.83
C LYS A 43 -0.35 -5.62 -11.94
N LYS A 44 0.41 -6.59 -11.42
CA LYS A 44 -0.09 -7.68 -10.55
C LYS A 44 0.00 -7.30 -9.07
N PHE A 45 -0.99 -7.70 -8.28
CA PHE A 45 -1.10 -7.43 -6.85
C PHE A 45 -1.47 -8.71 -6.11
N GLY A 46 -0.94 -8.94 -4.90
CA GLY A 46 -1.26 -10.17 -4.17
C GLY A 46 -2.67 -10.20 -3.57
N ASN A 47 -3.40 -9.10 -3.55
CA ASN A 47 -4.81 -9.09 -3.15
C ASN A 47 -5.63 -7.97 -3.83
N LYS A 48 -6.96 -8.12 -3.78
CA LYS A 48 -7.91 -7.23 -4.47
C LYS A 48 -7.94 -5.83 -3.83
N SER A 49 -7.77 -5.71 -2.52
CA SER A 49 -7.76 -4.42 -1.83
C SER A 49 -6.57 -3.55 -2.25
N LYS A 50 -5.38 -4.16 -2.42
CA LYS A 50 -4.18 -3.49 -2.96
C LYS A 50 -4.40 -3.03 -4.40
N LEU A 51 -5.04 -3.86 -5.24
CA LEU A 51 -5.39 -3.49 -6.61
C LEU A 51 -6.38 -2.31 -6.62
N ASN A 52 -7.45 -2.38 -5.84
CA ASN A 52 -8.47 -1.33 -5.82
C ASN A 52 -7.88 0.02 -5.39
N ARG A 53 -7.06 0.02 -4.33
CA ARG A 53 -6.32 1.22 -3.90
C ARG A 53 -5.39 1.74 -4.99
N HIS A 54 -4.70 0.85 -5.70
CA HIS A 54 -3.83 1.24 -6.80
C HIS A 54 -4.62 1.95 -7.91
N VAL A 55 -5.74 1.38 -8.35
CA VAL A 55 -6.59 2.00 -9.39
C VAL A 55 -7.08 3.36 -8.95
N ALA A 56 -7.65 3.45 -7.74
CA ALA A 56 -8.15 4.70 -7.18
C ALA A 56 -7.07 5.79 -7.13
N THR A 57 -5.86 5.45 -6.69
CA THR A 57 -4.80 6.45 -6.44
C THR A 57 -3.94 6.79 -7.66
N VAL A 58 -3.77 5.86 -8.61
CA VAL A 58 -2.86 6.02 -9.76
C VAL A 58 -3.60 6.33 -11.05
N HIS A 59 -4.77 5.72 -11.25
CA HIS A 59 -5.53 5.88 -12.49
C HIS A 59 -6.67 6.89 -12.36
N GLU A 60 -7.35 6.90 -11.20
CA GLU A 60 -8.46 7.83 -10.96
C GLU A 60 -8.05 9.10 -10.19
N ASN A 61 -6.79 9.18 -9.72
CA ASN A 61 -6.29 10.29 -8.90
C ASN A 61 -7.15 10.62 -7.66
N ARG A 62 -7.88 9.63 -7.14
CA ARG A 62 -8.72 9.79 -5.94
C ARG A 62 -7.85 10.10 -4.73
N ARG A 63 -8.13 11.23 -4.09
CA ARG A 63 -7.50 11.69 -2.84
C ARG A 63 -8.56 11.76 -1.77
N ASN A 64 -8.79 10.65 -1.09
CA ASN A 64 -9.91 10.50 -0.16
C ASN A 64 -9.54 10.86 1.28
N PHE A 65 -8.29 11.25 1.55
CA PHE A 65 -7.82 11.53 2.90
C PHE A 65 -7.54 13.02 3.03
N GLN A 66 -8.44 13.72 3.70
CA GLN A 66 -8.30 15.15 3.95
C GLN A 66 -7.61 15.40 5.29
N CYS A 67 -6.69 16.36 5.33
CA CYS A 67 -6.19 16.91 6.58
C CYS A 67 -7.27 17.79 7.22
N THR A 68 -7.60 17.55 8.48
CA THR A 68 -8.60 18.35 9.19
C THR A 68 -8.10 19.74 9.62
N VAL A 69 -6.79 20.00 9.50
CA VAL A 69 -6.17 21.27 9.90
C VAL A 69 -6.03 22.21 8.69
N CYS A 70 -5.36 21.76 7.64
CA CYS A 70 -5.10 22.56 6.44
C CYS A 70 -5.99 22.20 5.24
N HIS A 71 -6.89 21.22 5.38
CA HIS A 71 -7.78 20.74 4.31
C HIS A 71 -7.07 20.16 3.08
N GLY A 72 -5.76 19.90 3.16
CA GLY A 72 -4.98 19.24 2.11
C GLY A 72 -5.47 17.82 1.82
N MET A 73 -5.53 17.45 0.54
CA MET A 73 -6.04 16.15 0.09
C MET A 73 -4.90 15.19 -0.25
N TYR A 74 -4.97 13.97 0.29
CA TYR A 74 -3.94 12.93 0.17
C TYR A 74 -4.51 11.63 -0.37
N LYS A 75 -3.66 10.91 -1.11
CA LYS A 75 -4.00 9.62 -1.72
C LYS A 75 -4.02 8.44 -0.73
N GLU A 76 -3.32 8.53 0.40
CA GLU A 76 -3.27 7.46 1.40
C GLU A 76 -3.20 8.01 2.84
N LYS A 77 -3.75 7.25 3.81
CA LYS A 77 -3.71 7.58 5.24
C LYS A 77 -2.28 7.73 5.78
N SER A 78 -1.33 6.93 5.29
CA SER A 78 0.08 7.01 5.71
C SER A 78 0.71 8.36 5.35
N TYR A 79 0.46 8.85 4.13
CA TYR A 79 0.92 10.17 3.70
C TYR A 79 0.25 11.28 4.50
N LEU A 80 -1.06 11.20 4.72
CA LEU A 80 -1.77 12.17 5.58
C LEU A 80 -1.18 12.17 7.00
N LYS A 81 -0.99 10.99 7.61
CA LYS A 81 -0.41 10.85 8.95
C LYS A 81 0.98 11.48 9.04
N GLN A 82 1.84 11.22 8.06
CA GLN A 82 3.18 11.80 8.03
C GLN A 82 3.12 13.32 7.83
N HIS A 83 2.24 13.81 6.96
CA HIS A 83 2.00 15.24 6.79
C HIS A 83 1.56 15.90 8.11
N VAL A 84 0.54 15.35 8.77
CA VAL A 84 0.02 15.88 10.03
C VAL A 84 1.11 15.90 11.10
N ILE A 85 1.86 14.81 11.29
CA ILE A 85 2.96 14.76 12.25
C ILE A 85 4.02 15.83 11.96
N ASN A 86 4.42 15.99 10.70
CA ASN A 86 5.51 16.87 10.32
C ASN A 86 5.12 18.35 10.23
N GLN A 87 3.85 18.67 10.02
CA GLN A 87 3.38 20.04 9.73
C GLN A 87 2.43 20.60 10.80
N HIS A 88 1.72 19.72 11.52
CA HIS A 88 0.67 20.10 12.48
C HIS A 88 0.82 19.42 13.85
N GLY A 89 1.80 18.53 14.01
CA GLY A 89 1.94 17.67 15.19
C GLY A 89 0.90 16.55 15.27
N ALA A 90 0.93 15.75 16.33
CA ALA A 90 0.19 14.47 16.41
C ALA A 90 -1.35 14.57 16.57
N LYS A 91 -1.97 15.75 16.47
CA LYS A 91 -3.31 16.02 17.05
C LYS A 91 -4.53 15.79 16.15
N SER A 92 -4.44 15.21 14.95
CA SER A 92 -5.64 15.07 14.12
C SER A 92 -5.58 13.96 13.08
N LEU A 93 -6.15 12.81 13.41
CA LEU A 93 -6.59 11.79 12.45
C LEU A 93 -7.97 11.28 12.88
N LYS A 94 -9.03 12.04 12.60
CA LYS A 94 -10.36 11.48 12.44
C LYS A 94 -10.65 11.42 10.95
N GLY A 95 -10.54 10.23 10.38
CA GLY A 95 -10.98 9.96 9.01
C GLY A 95 -12.35 9.30 9.09
N GLU A 96 -13.39 10.09 8.87
CA GLU A 96 -14.74 9.58 8.59
C GLU A 96 -14.79 9.07 7.14
N GLY A 97 -15.54 7.99 6.91
CA GLY A 97 -15.83 7.47 5.58
C GLY A 97 -15.48 6.00 5.37
N GLU A 98 -16.15 5.11 6.09
CA GLU A 98 -16.56 3.81 5.53
C GLU A 98 -18.04 3.95 5.14
N SER A 99 -18.34 3.75 3.87
CA SER A 99 -19.67 3.46 3.33
C SER A 99 -19.47 2.59 2.09
#